data_AF-A0A1A8CQA8-F1
#
_entry.id   AF-A0A1A8CQA8-F1
#
_cell.length_a   1.000
_cell.length_b   1.000
_cell.length_c   1.000
_cell.angle_alpha   90.00
_cell.angle_beta   90.00
_cell.angle_gamma   90.00
#
_symmetry.space_group_name_H-M   'P 1'
#
loop_
_entity.id
_entity.type
_entity.pdbx_description
1 polymer ?
#
loop_
_entity_poly.entity_id
_entity_poly.type
_entity_poly.pdbx_seq_one_letter_code
_entity_poly.pdbx_strand_id
1 'polypeptide(L)'
;ITEAEAKDVHRSLKVAAGIFKALKEVHVPRLITPAEKGRDLEPRVMDAYIIQCQAEAQEVTIARAIELKHNASLIAALAFETANFYLRADHTLNTLEPECSSKWRKYLQLKQHFYMAYAYCYHGQTLLSSDKCGEAIRSLQEAEKCYSRAEALCKDYRQTKGPGSTAKPSEQLFFLKLGGLIKHTLEKCQRENGFIYFHKVPAEAPQLELKASYGLAEPVPFELPPLSQQCTAEVYATFDLTKGARNDKAKPKEEEVKPVKEPDLKPQQDTGCILS
;
A
#
# COMPACT_ATOMS: atom_id res chain seq x y z
N ILE A 1 17.75 1.90 2.38
CA ILE A 1 16.88 1.31 3.42
C ILE A 1 17.70 0.28 4.16
N THR A 2 17.98 0.55 5.43
CA THR A 2 18.59 -0.40 6.37
C THR A 2 17.55 -1.43 6.82
N GLU A 3 17.98 -2.54 7.41
CA GLU A 3 17.06 -3.55 7.95
C GLU A 3 16.14 -2.97 9.05
N ALA A 4 16.69 -2.08 9.88
CA ALA A 4 15.92 -1.40 10.93
C ALA A 4 14.80 -0.53 10.33
N GLU A 5 15.13 0.28 9.32
CA GLU A 5 14.15 1.10 8.61
C GLU A 5 13.04 0.25 7.95
N ALA A 6 13.40 -0.88 7.32
CA ALA A 6 12.41 -1.78 6.73
C ALA A 6 11.44 -2.35 7.78
N LYS A 7 11.97 -2.73 8.96
CA LYS A 7 11.17 -3.21 10.08
C LYS A 7 10.23 -2.12 10.61
N ASP A 8 10.70 -0.89 10.67
CA ASP A 8 9.90 0.26 11.11
C ASP A 8 8.80 0.61 10.11
N VAL A 9 9.08 0.56 8.80
CA VAL A 9 8.06 0.71 7.75
C VAL A 9 6.98 -0.36 7.89
N HIS A 10 7.37 -1.63 8.00
CA HIS A 10 6.44 -2.75 8.18
C HIS A 10 5.59 -2.58 9.45
N ARG A 11 6.20 -2.19 10.58
CA ARG A 11 5.47 -1.95 11.82
C ARG A 11 4.49 -0.78 11.69
N SER A 12 4.93 0.33 11.11
CA SER A 12 4.13 1.56 10.98
C SER A 12 2.89 1.33 10.14
N LEU A 13 3.01 0.60 9.03
CA LEU A 13 1.88 0.25 8.16
C LEU A 13 0.86 -0.64 8.89
N LYS A 14 1.30 -1.65 9.65
CA LYS A 14 0.39 -2.49 10.43
C LYS A 14 -0.30 -1.73 11.56
N VAL A 15 0.38 -0.76 12.18
CA VAL A 15 -0.21 0.13 13.18
C VAL A 15 -1.24 1.07 12.54
N ALA A 16 -0.94 1.64 11.38
CA ALA A 16 -1.87 2.48 10.63
C ALA A 16 -3.15 1.71 10.25
N ALA A 17 -3.02 0.49 9.73
CA ALA A 17 -4.15 -0.40 9.47
C ALA A 17 -5.01 -0.63 10.74
N GLY A 18 -4.34 -0.80 11.88
CA GLY A 18 -4.97 -0.93 13.20
C GLY A 18 -5.78 0.29 13.62
N ILE A 19 -5.21 1.47 13.45
CA ILE A 19 -5.86 2.76 13.76
C ILE A 19 -7.11 2.93 12.89
N PHE A 20 -6.99 2.77 11.56
CA PHE A 20 -8.15 2.88 10.67
C PHE A 20 -9.24 1.88 11.01
N LYS A 21 -8.87 0.64 11.35
CA LYS A 21 -9.81 -0.39 11.77
C LYS A 21 -10.56 0.00 13.06
N ALA A 22 -9.83 0.44 14.09
CA ALA A 22 -10.43 0.90 15.34
C ALA A 22 -11.34 2.12 15.14
N LEU A 23 -10.92 3.09 14.32
CA LEU A 23 -11.75 4.25 13.96
C LEU A 23 -13.05 3.81 13.27
N LYS A 24 -12.95 2.93 12.26
CA LYS A 24 -14.10 2.42 11.52
C LYS A 24 -15.08 1.64 12.40
N GLU A 25 -14.58 0.76 13.25
CA GLU A 25 -15.41 -0.19 14.02
C GLU A 25 -15.98 0.43 15.30
N VAL A 26 -15.23 1.31 15.98
CA VAL A 26 -15.58 1.80 17.32
C VAL A 26 -16.04 3.26 17.31
N HIS A 27 -15.40 4.13 16.53
CA HIS A 27 -15.58 5.58 16.65
C HIS A 27 -16.55 6.16 15.63
N VAL A 28 -16.44 5.75 14.37
CA VAL A 28 -17.28 6.26 13.27
C VAL A 28 -18.77 5.95 13.48
N PRO A 29 -19.18 4.76 13.97
CA PRO A 29 -20.59 4.48 14.28
C PRO A 29 -21.17 5.37 15.38
N ARG A 30 -20.34 6.07 16.17
CA ARG A 30 -20.77 6.97 17.25
C ARG A 30 -21.03 8.40 16.76
N LEU A 31 -20.78 8.70 15.49
CA LEU A 31 -21.04 10.02 14.91
C LEU A 31 -22.56 10.20 14.71
N ILE A 32 -23.10 11.29 15.26
CA ILE A 32 -24.51 11.66 15.07
C ILE A 32 -24.77 12.03 13.61
N THR A 33 -23.83 12.75 12.99
CA THR A 33 -23.87 13.11 11.57
C THR A 33 -22.94 12.18 10.80
N PRO A 34 -23.45 11.39 9.84
CA PRO A 34 -22.60 10.49 9.06
C PRO A 34 -21.66 11.29 8.15
N ALA A 35 -20.51 10.70 7.84
CA ALA A 35 -19.57 11.28 6.89
C ALA A 35 -20.18 11.34 5.48
N GLU A 36 -19.91 12.43 4.76
CA GLU A 36 -20.30 12.55 3.36
C GLU A 36 -19.57 11.52 2.50
N LYS A 37 -20.19 11.14 1.37
CA LYS A 37 -19.57 10.28 0.37
C LYS A 37 -18.29 10.93 -0.17
N GLY A 38 -17.24 10.13 -0.34
CA GLY A 38 -15.92 10.52 -0.83
C GLY A 38 -15.01 11.13 0.22
N ARG A 39 -15.41 11.20 1.50
CA ARG A 39 -14.61 11.73 2.61
C ARG A 39 -13.87 10.62 3.36
N ASP A 40 -12.85 11.00 4.13
CA ASP A 40 -11.96 10.05 4.82
C ASP A 40 -12.66 9.13 5.82
N LEU A 41 -13.72 9.62 6.49
CA LEU A 41 -14.52 8.85 7.45
C LEU A 41 -15.64 8.05 6.79
N GLU A 42 -15.70 8.03 5.46
CA GLU A 42 -16.60 7.13 4.76
C GLU A 42 -16.07 5.68 4.85
N PRO A 43 -16.94 4.68 5.13
CA PRO A 43 -16.51 3.28 5.28
C PRO A 43 -15.66 2.73 4.12
N ARG A 44 -15.98 3.10 2.87
CA ARG A 44 -15.24 2.65 1.68
C ARG A 44 -13.80 3.19 1.65
N VAL A 45 -13.62 4.46 2.00
CA VAL A 45 -12.28 5.08 2.06
C VAL A 45 -11.47 4.45 3.17
N MET A 46 -12.06 4.26 4.36
CA MET A 46 -11.39 3.58 5.47
C MET A 46 -11.02 2.13 5.14
N ASP A 47 -11.92 1.37 4.50
CA ASP A 47 -11.62 0.00 4.08
C ASP A 47 -10.48 -0.08 3.08
N ALA A 48 -10.45 0.84 2.10
CA ALA A 48 -9.35 0.93 1.16
C ALA A 48 -8.02 1.25 1.86
N TYR A 49 -8.01 2.15 2.85
CA TYR A 49 -6.81 2.43 3.64
C TYR A 49 -6.34 1.24 4.49
N ILE A 50 -7.26 0.53 5.16
CA ILE A 50 -6.93 -0.67 5.95
C ILE A 50 -6.28 -1.71 5.05
N ILE A 51 -6.92 -2.03 3.92
CA ILE A 51 -6.45 -3.05 2.98
C ILE A 51 -5.12 -2.62 2.33
N GLN A 52 -4.97 -1.35 1.94
CA GLN A 52 -3.73 -0.84 1.36
C GLN A 52 -2.58 -0.93 2.36
N CYS A 53 -2.78 -0.54 3.63
CA CYS A 53 -1.74 -0.63 4.65
C CYS A 53 -1.26 -2.07 4.85
N GLN A 54 -2.18 -3.04 4.82
CA GLN A 54 -1.84 -4.46 4.87
C GLN A 54 -1.05 -4.89 3.62
N ALA A 55 -1.50 -4.48 2.42
CA ALA A 55 -0.83 -4.80 1.16
C ALA A 55 0.60 -4.24 1.14
N GLU A 56 0.79 -2.98 1.51
CA GLU A 56 2.10 -2.30 1.55
C GLU A 56 3.03 -2.92 2.61
N ALA A 57 2.50 -3.33 3.76
CA ALA A 57 3.27 -4.09 4.74
C ALA A 57 3.69 -5.45 4.18
N GLN A 58 2.81 -6.11 3.44
CA GLN A 58 3.08 -7.39 2.81
C GLN A 58 4.22 -7.31 1.78
N GLU A 59 4.38 -6.17 1.09
CA GLU A 59 5.51 -5.92 0.19
C GLU A 59 6.86 -6.02 0.91
N VAL A 60 6.94 -5.45 2.12
CA VAL A 60 8.14 -5.53 2.95
C VAL A 60 8.42 -6.97 3.36
N THR A 61 7.37 -7.73 3.70
CA THR A 61 7.49 -9.15 4.01
C THR A 61 7.99 -9.95 2.80
N ILE A 62 7.49 -9.68 1.60
CA ILE A 62 7.96 -10.33 0.36
C ILE A 62 9.43 -10.00 0.11
N ALA A 63 9.81 -8.72 0.18
CA ALA A 63 11.18 -8.30 -0.02
C ALA A 63 12.14 -8.99 0.96
N ARG A 64 11.75 -9.09 2.24
CA ARG A 64 12.52 -9.82 3.25
C ARG A 64 12.54 -11.33 2.99
N ALA A 65 11.44 -11.92 2.55
CA ALA A 65 11.39 -13.34 2.21
C ALA A 65 12.34 -13.70 1.06
N ILE A 66 12.45 -12.82 0.06
CA ILE A 66 13.39 -12.93 -1.06
C ILE A 66 14.83 -12.78 -0.56
N GLU A 67 15.11 -11.77 0.27
CA GLU A 67 16.43 -11.52 0.83
C GLU A 67 16.95 -12.72 1.66
N LEU A 68 16.07 -13.31 2.48
CA LEU A 68 16.35 -14.51 3.28
C LEU A 68 16.30 -15.81 2.47
N LYS A 69 16.10 -15.74 1.14
CA LYS A 69 16.07 -16.88 0.21
C LYS A 69 15.07 -17.96 0.62
N HIS A 70 13.89 -17.57 1.08
CA HIS A 70 12.80 -18.51 1.33
C HIS A 70 12.38 -19.24 0.04
N ASN A 71 11.65 -20.35 0.21
CA ASN A 71 11.14 -21.14 -0.91
C ASN A 71 10.29 -20.29 -1.86
N ALA A 72 10.48 -20.47 -3.17
CA ALA A 72 9.73 -19.80 -4.22
C ALA A 72 8.21 -20.00 -4.07
N SER A 73 7.75 -21.15 -3.57
CA SER A 73 6.32 -21.39 -3.34
C SER A 73 5.71 -20.43 -2.31
N LEU A 74 6.44 -20.15 -1.23
CA LEU A 74 6.02 -19.19 -0.21
C LEU A 74 6.00 -17.77 -0.77
N ILE A 75 7.05 -17.37 -1.50
CA ILE A 75 7.13 -16.03 -2.11
C ILE A 75 6.01 -15.83 -3.13
N ALA A 76 5.72 -16.84 -3.95
CA ALA A 76 4.60 -16.82 -4.89
C ALA A 76 3.25 -16.65 -4.18
N ALA A 77 3.03 -17.37 -3.07
CA ALA A 77 1.82 -17.27 -2.29
C ALA A 77 1.65 -15.89 -1.62
N LEU A 78 2.72 -15.34 -1.03
CA LEU A 78 2.70 -13.99 -0.44
C LEU A 78 2.40 -12.93 -1.50
N ALA A 79 3.03 -13.02 -2.68
CA ALA A 79 2.79 -12.12 -3.79
C ALA A 79 1.35 -12.21 -4.33
N PHE A 80 0.80 -13.42 -4.42
CA PHE A 80 -0.58 -13.64 -4.86
C PHE A 80 -1.59 -13.00 -3.88
N GLU A 81 -1.43 -13.23 -2.58
CA GLU A 81 -2.28 -12.61 -1.55
C GLU A 81 -2.13 -11.07 -1.56
N THR A 82 -0.92 -10.56 -1.79
CA THR A 82 -0.67 -9.11 -1.94
C THR A 82 -1.43 -8.53 -3.13
N ALA A 83 -1.39 -9.21 -4.27
CA ALA A 83 -2.17 -8.79 -5.44
C ALA A 83 -3.67 -8.80 -5.15
N ASN A 84 -4.17 -9.78 -4.39
CA ASN A 84 -5.57 -9.85 -3.97
C ASN A 84 -5.96 -8.73 -3.00
N PHE A 85 -5.08 -8.33 -2.08
CA PHE A 85 -5.33 -7.13 -1.26
C PHE A 85 -5.50 -5.88 -2.13
N TYR A 86 -4.58 -5.66 -3.08
CA TYR A 86 -4.70 -4.52 -3.99
C TYR A 86 -5.95 -4.56 -4.86
N LEU A 87 -6.34 -5.74 -5.35
CA LEU A 87 -7.59 -5.91 -6.10
C LEU A 87 -8.82 -5.57 -5.25
N ARG A 88 -8.86 -6.04 -4.01
CA ARG A 88 -9.95 -5.76 -3.08
C ARG A 88 -10.03 -4.27 -2.75
N ALA A 89 -8.88 -3.62 -2.52
CA ALA A 89 -8.83 -2.17 -2.29
C ALA A 89 -9.35 -1.38 -3.51
N ASP A 90 -8.95 -1.74 -4.74
CA ASP A 90 -9.50 -1.09 -5.95
C ASP A 90 -11.01 -1.28 -6.06
N HIS A 91 -11.50 -2.48 -5.75
CA HIS A 91 -12.93 -2.77 -5.80
C HIS A 91 -13.72 -1.94 -4.79
N THR A 92 -13.20 -1.75 -3.57
CA THR A 92 -13.85 -0.91 -2.56
C THR A 92 -14.06 0.53 -3.05
N LEU A 93 -13.16 1.05 -3.88
CA LEU A 93 -13.19 2.42 -4.40
C LEU A 93 -13.98 2.58 -5.71
N ASN A 94 -14.43 1.49 -6.33
CA ASN A 94 -15.01 1.53 -7.69
C ASN A 94 -16.30 2.36 -7.81
N THR A 95 -16.99 2.59 -6.69
CA THR A 95 -18.29 3.27 -6.60
C THR A 95 -18.18 4.71 -6.07
N LEU A 96 -16.95 5.14 -5.76
CA LEU A 96 -16.64 6.52 -5.41
C LEU A 96 -16.52 7.39 -6.66
N GLU A 97 -16.63 8.70 -6.46
CA GLU A 97 -16.51 9.66 -7.55
C GLU A 97 -15.11 9.61 -8.18
N PRO A 98 -14.98 9.65 -9.52
CA PRO A 98 -13.69 9.57 -10.19
C PRO A 98 -12.69 10.65 -9.76
N GLU A 99 -13.17 11.84 -9.39
CA GLU A 99 -12.38 13.01 -9.01
C GLU A 99 -11.48 12.72 -7.80
N CYS A 100 -11.98 11.96 -6.81
CA CYS A 100 -11.23 11.61 -5.62
C CYS A 100 -10.55 10.23 -5.71
N SER A 101 -11.07 9.30 -6.52
CA SER A 101 -10.65 7.90 -6.52
C SER A 101 -9.80 7.49 -7.71
N SER A 102 -9.88 8.14 -8.87
CA SER A 102 -9.32 7.62 -10.13
C SER A 102 -7.81 7.40 -10.07
N LYS A 103 -7.04 8.40 -9.60
CA LYS A 103 -5.57 8.29 -9.48
C LYS A 103 -5.17 7.22 -8.46
N TRP A 104 -5.90 7.13 -7.35
CA TRP A 104 -5.67 6.12 -6.32
C TRP A 104 -5.93 4.71 -6.85
N ARG A 105 -7.05 4.51 -7.55
CA ARG A 105 -7.39 3.25 -8.21
C ARG A 105 -6.33 2.82 -9.23
N LYS A 106 -5.79 3.75 -10.02
CA LYS A 106 -4.67 3.45 -10.94
C LYS A 106 -3.43 2.94 -10.20
N TYR A 107 -3.10 3.50 -9.03
CA TYR A 107 -2.03 2.97 -8.19
C TYR A 107 -2.31 1.54 -7.70
N LEU A 108 -3.52 1.28 -7.20
CA LEU A 108 -3.91 -0.04 -6.71
C LEU A 108 -3.90 -1.08 -7.83
N GLN A 109 -4.42 -0.74 -9.02
CA GLN A 109 -4.40 -1.61 -10.21
C GLN A 109 -2.97 -1.90 -10.69
N LEU A 110 -2.10 -0.88 -10.70
CA LEU A 110 -0.68 -1.04 -11.02
C LEU A 110 -0.05 -2.05 -10.07
N LYS A 111 -0.23 -1.87 -8.76
CA LYS A 111 0.34 -2.74 -7.72
C LYS A 111 -0.22 -4.16 -7.81
N GLN A 112 -1.53 -4.30 -8.06
CA GLN A 112 -2.18 -5.59 -8.28
C GLN A 112 -1.50 -6.38 -9.41
N HIS A 113 -1.37 -5.79 -10.60
CA HIS A 113 -0.73 -6.46 -11.73
C HIS A 113 0.76 -6.72 -11.50
N PHE A 114 1.44 -5.81 -10.81
CA PHE A 114 2.86 -5.95 -10.46
C PHE A 114 3.10 -7.15 -9.53
N TYR A 115 2.30 -7.29 -8.47
CA TYR A 115 2.41 -8.43 -7.55
C TYR A 115 1.87 -9.74 -8.14
N MET A 116 0.91 -9.67 -9.06
CA MET A 116 0.49 -10.84 -9.85
C MET A 116 1.64 -11.35 -10.73
N ALA A 117 2.43 -10.45 -11.33
CA ALA A 117 3.62 -10.83 -12.08
C ALA A 117 4.68 -11.50 -11.18
N TYR A 118 4.89 -11.00 -9.96
CA TYR A 118 5.72 -11.68 -8.94
C TYR A 118 5.21 -13.09 -8.64
N ALA A 119 3.90 -13.25 -8.41
CA ALA A 119 3.29 -14.53 -8.09
C ALA A 119 3.54 -15.56 -9.20
N TYR A 120 3.25 -15.22 -10.46
CA TYR A 120 3.51 -16.10 -11.60
C TYR A 120 4.99 -16.40 -11.83
N CYS A 121 5.88 -15.44 -11.55
CA CYS A 121 7.31 -15.62 -11.70
C CYS A 121 7.85 -16.68 -10.72
N TYR A 122 7.57 -16.52 -9.43
CA TYR A 122 8.00 -17.46 -8.41
C TYR A 122 7.24 -18.79 -8.47
N HIS A 123 5.98 -18.78 -8.93
CA HIS A 123 5.25 -20.01 -9.24
C HIS A 123 5.91 -20.78 -10.39
N GLY A 124 6.37 -20.09 -11.44
CA GLY A 124 7.15 -20.69 -12.52
C GLY A 124 8.45 -21.33 -12.03
N GLN A 125 9.15 -20.70 -11.08
CA GLN A 125 10.33 -21.32 -10.45
C GLN A 125 9.97 -22.57 -9.65
N THR A 126 8.83 -22.57 -8.95
CA THR A 126 8.33 -23.74 -8.22
C THR A 126 8.01 -24.90 -9.17
N LEU A 127 7.33 -24.61 -10.29
CA LEU A 127 7.02 -25.61 -11.31
C LEU A 127 8.28 -26.17 -11.95
N LEU A 128 9.27 -25.32 -12.23
CA LEU A 128 10.56 -25.75 -12.76
C LEU A 128 11.28 -26.71 -11.79
N SER A 129 11.27 -26.40 -10.49
CA SER A 129 11.85 -27.29 -9.46
C SER A 129 11.12 -28.62 -9.29
N SER A 130 9.90 -28.72 -9.82
CA SER A 130 9.09 -29.95 -9.84
C SER A 130 9.10 -30.62 -11.22
N ASP A 131 10.10 -30.32 -12.05
CA ASP A 131 10.29 -30.82 -13.42
C ASP A 131 9.15 -30.47 -14.41
N LYS A 132 8.22 -29.60 -14.03
CA LYS A 132 7.08 -29.18 -14.88
C LYS A 132 7.45 -28.01 -15.80
N CYS A 133 8.49 -28.19 -16.61
CA CYS A 133 9.08 -27.09 -17.37
C CYS A 133 8.12 -26.41 -18.38
N GLY A 134 7.23 -27.17 -19.04
CA GLY A 134 6.22 -26.60 -19.95
C GLY A 134 5.23 -25.67 -19.25
N GLU A 135 4.74 -26.07 -18.07
CA GLU A 135 3.87 -25.25 -17.22
C GLU A 135 4.64 -24.03 -16.67
N ALA A 136 5.91 -24.20 -16.29
CA ALA A 136 6.77 -23.11 -15.83
C ALA A 136 6.94 -22.01 -16.89
N ILE A 137 7.17 -22.39 -18.16
CA ILE A 137 7.23 -21.43 -19.28
C ILE A 137 5.91 -20.68 -19.40
N ARG A 138 4.78 -21.39 -19.36
CA ARG A 138 3.47 -20.75 -19.52
C ARG A 138 3.15 -19.80 -18.36
N SER A 139 3.55 -20.14 -17.13
CA SER A 139 3.47 -19.27 -15.96
C SER A 139 4.26 -17.98 -16.17
N LEU A 140 5.52 -18.09 -16.63
CA LEU A 140 6.38 -16.93 -16.86
C LEU A 140 5.92 -16.04 -18.03
N GLN A 141 5.31 -16.61 -19.06
CA GLN A 141 4.63 -15.84 -20.11
C GLN A 141 3.46 -15.02 -19.54
N GLU A 142 2.72 -15.57 -18.57
CA GLU A 142 1.65 -14.81 -17.90
C GLU A 142 2.23 -13.73 -16.97
N ALA A 143 3.37 -13.99 -16.33
CA ALA A 143 4.11 -12.98 -15.56
C ALA A 143 4.51 -11.78 -16.45
N GLU A 144 5.04 -12.04 -17.65
CA GLU A 144 5.43 -11.01 -18.62
C GLU A 144 4.24 -10.16 -19.09
N LYS A 145 3.08 -10.79 -19.34
CA LYS A 145 1.84 -10.06 -19.66
C LYS A 145 1.39 -9.17 -18.50
N CYS A 146 1.39 -9.68 -17.28
CA CYS A 146 1.03 -8.92 -16.09
C CYS A 146 1.98 -7.73 -15.88
N TYR A 147 3.29 -7.96 -16.05
CA TYR A 147 4.31 -6.92 -15.95
C TYR A 147 4.14 -5.82 -17.01
N SER A 148 3.90 -6.20 -18.27
CA SER A 148 3.61 -5.25 -19.36
C SER A 148 2.35 -4.43 -19.08
N ARG A 149 1.32 -5.06 -18.49
CA ARG A 149 0.10 -4.35 -18.07
C ARG A 149 0.38 -3.37 -16.93
N ALA A 150 1.20 -3.75 -15.95
CA ALA A 150 1.63 -2.85 -14.88
C ALA A 150 2.41 -1.65 -15.43
N GLU A 151 3.27 -1.86 -16.44
CA GLU A 151 4.02 -0.78 -17.10
C GLU A 151 3.09 0.20 -17.83
N ALA A 152 2.07 -0.30 -18.53
CA ALA A 152 1.05 0.56 -19.13
C ALA A 152 0.31 1.38 -18.05
N LEU A 153 -0.03 0.76 -16.92
CA LEU A 153 -0.68 1.44 -15.80
C LEU A 153 0.21 2.48 -15.12
N CYS A 154 1.55 2.33 -15.13
CA CYS A 154 2.47 3.39 -14.70
C CYS A 154 2.28 4.67 -15.54
N LYS A 155 2.07 4.54 -16.85
CA LYS A 155 1.82 5.66 -17.76
C LYS A 155 0.46 6.30 -17.48
N ASP A 156 -0.58 5.48 -17.35
CA ASP A 156 -1.93 5.93 -17.00
C ASP A 156 -1.94 6.69 -15.66
N TYR A 157 -1.32 6.11 -14.62
CA TYR A 157 -1.23 6.72 -13.29
C TYR A 157 -0.57 8.10 -13.35
N ARG A 158 0.49 8.24 -14.15
CA ARG A 158 1.20 9.50 -14.33
C ARG A 158 0.35 10.58 -15.02
N GLN A 159 -0.51 10.18 -15.96
CA GLN A 159 -1.37 11.08 -16.71
C GLN A 159 -2.68 11.40 -15.97
N THR A 160 -3.07 10.56 -15.01
CA THR A 160 -4.31 10.73 -14.24
C THR A 160 -4.15 11.85 -13.22
N LYS A 161 -5.01 12.87 -13.30
CA LYS A 161 -5.09 13.92 -12.29
C LYS A 161 -5.74 13.36 -11.01
N GLY A 162 -5.28 13.81 -9.86
CA GLY A 162 -5.82 13.41 -8.57
C GLY A 162 -4.87 13.75 -7.43
N PRO A 163 -5.26 13.44 -6.18
CA PRO A 163 -4.49 13.76 -4.99
C PRO A 163 -3.06 13.20 -5.01
N GLY A 164 -2.15 13.90 -4.35
CA GLY A 164 -0.75 13.48 -4.16
C GLY A 164 0.18 13.77 -5.34
N SER A 165 1.48 13.71 -5.07
CA SER A 165 2.54 13.97 -6.05
C SER A 165 2.56 12.92 -7.16
N THR A 166 2.87 13.33 -8.39
CA THR A 166 3.00 12.40 -9.52
C THR A 166 4.33 11.66 -9.45
N ALA A 167 4.29 10.39 -9.06
CA ALA A 167 5.44 9.49 -9.07
C ALA A 167 5.65 8.83 -10.45
N LYS A 168 6.85 8.28 -10.66
CA LYS A 168 7.17 7.47 -11.84
C LYS A 168 7.62 6.05 -11.44
N PRO A 169 6.67 5.14 -11.15
CA PRO A 169 7.00 3.82 -10.61
C PRO A 169 7.85 2.95 -11.56
N SER A 170 7.68 3.10 -12.88
CA SER A 170 8.43 2.34 -13.89
C SER A 170 9.92 2.62 -13.92
N GLU A 171 10.36 3.80 -13.44
CA GLU A 171 11.78 4.19 -13.36
C GLU A 171 12.42 3.71 -12.05
N GLN A 172 11.63 3.18 -11.11
CA GLN A 172 12.12 2.76 -9.80
C GLN A 172 12.80 1.39 -9.85
N LEU A 173 13.83 1.21 -9.02
CA LEU A 173 14.65 0.00 -9.00
C LEU A 173 13.84 -1.27 -8.74
N PHE A 174 12.80 -1.21 -7.90
CA PHE A 174 11.96 -2.37 -7.61
C PHE A 174 11.21 -2.87 -8.85
N PHE A 175 10.80 -1.97 -9.74
CA PHE A 175 10.08 -2.29 -10.97
C PHE A 175 11.03 -2.95 -11.97
N LEU A 176 12.19 -2.33 -12.21
CA LEU A 176 13.21 -2.83 -13.14
C LEU A 176 13.76 -4.20 -12.75
N LYS A 177 13.96 -4.45 -11.45
CA LYS A 177 14.43 -5.74 -10.93
C LYS A 177 13.49 -6.89 -11.28
N LEU A 178 12.17 -6.69 -11.18
CA LEU A 178 11.20 -7.72 -11.53
C LEU A 178 11.23 -8.04 -13.03
N GLY A 179 11.31 -7.02 -13.88
CA GLY A 179 11.38 -7.22 -15.34
C GLY A 179 12.59 -8.07 -15.75
N GLY A 180 13.77 -7.78 -15.17
CA GLY A 180 14.97 -8.59 -15.38
C GLY A 180 14.81 -10.03 -14.86
N LEU A 181 14.24 -10.21 -13.67
CA LEU A 181 13.99 -11.52 -13.07
C LEU A 181 13.08 -12.39 -13.95
N ILE A 182 11.96 -11.84 -14.44
CA ILE A 182 11.03 -12.56 -15.32
C ILE A 182 11.74 -13.00 -16.60
N LYS A 183 12.44 -12.07 -17.27
CA LYS A 183 13.14 -12.34 -18.52
C LYS A 183 14.18 -13.45 -18.36
N HIS A 184 15.07 -13.34 -17.39
CA HIS A 184 16.13 -14.33 -17.17
C HIS A 184 15.58 -15.70 -16.75
N THR A 185 14.51 -15.72 -15.96
CA THR A 185 13.86 -16.98 -15.56
C THR A 185 13.17 -17.64 -16.75
N LEU A 186 12.50 -16.86 -17.61
CA LEU A 186 11.86 -17.38 -18.82
C LEU A 186 12.89 -17.96 -19.81
N GLU A 187 13.97 -17.23 -20.07
CA GLU A 187 15.09 -17.70 -20.91
C GLU A 187 15.71 -18.99 -20.35
N LYS A 188 15.83 -19.10 -19.02
CA LYS A 188 16.28 -20.34 -18.36
C LYS A 188 15.31 -21.50 -18.63
N CYS A 189 14.02 -21.33 -18.36
CA CYS A 189 13.02 -22.37 -18.59
C CYS A 189 12.95 -22.79 -20.06
N GLN A 190 13.04 -21.84 -21.00
CA GLN A 190 13.04 -22.15 -22.43
C GLN A 190 14.26 -22.98 -22.86
N ARG A 191 15.45 -22.63 -22.35
CA ARG A 191 16.66 -23.43 -22.61
C ARG A 191 16.53 -24.83 -22.03
N GLU A 192 16.15 -24.95 -20.76
CA GLU A 192 15.98 -26.26 -20.12
C GLU A 192 14.94 -27.12 -20.84
N ASN A 193 13.82 -26.52 -21.27
CA ASN A 193 12.83 -27.25 -22.05
C ASN A 193 13.33 -27.67 -23.43
N GLY A 194 14.15 -26.85 -24.08
CA GLY A 194 14.72 -27.15 -25.40
C GLY A 194 15.86 -28.17 -25.40
N PHE A 195 16.54 -28.37 -24.26
CA PHE A 195 17.67 -29.30 -24.15
C PHE A 195 17.37 -30.56 -23.34
N ILE A 196 16.49 -30.47 -22.34
CA ILE A 196 16.31 -31.53 -21.33
C ILE A 196 14.89 -32.10 -21.38
N TYR A 197 13.86 -31.26 -21.18
CA TYR A 197 12.51 -31.76 -20.88
C TYR A 197 11.63 -32.01 -22.12
N PHE A 198 11.73 -31.17 -23.15
CA PHE A 198 10.86 -31.19 -24.33
C PHE A 198 9.35 -31.20 -23.99
N HIS A 199 8.95 -30.63 -22.86
CA HIS A 199 7.57 -30.56 -22.42
C HIS A 199 6.77 -29.61 -23.32
N LYS A 200 5.54 -30.02 -23.65
CA LYS A 200 4.60 -29.14 -24.35
C LYS A 200 4.20 -27.98 -23.45
N VAL A 201 4.27 -26.77 -23.96
CA VAL A 201 3.79 -25.57 -23.25
C VAL A 201 2.25 -25.56 -23.30
N PRO A 202 1.55 -25.53 -22.15
CA PRO A 202 0.09 -25.42 -22.13
C PRO A 202 -0.41 -24.13 -22.79
N ALA A 203 -1.61 -24.14 -23.38
CA ALA A 203 -2.21 -22.95 -23.97
C ALA A 203 -2.73 -21.98 -22.89
N GLU A 204 -3.34 -22.52 -21.84
CA GLU A 204 -3.92 -21.75 -20.74
C GLU A 204 -2.92 -21.51 -19.61
N ALA A 205 -3.04 -20.37 -18.94
CA ALA A 205 -2.21 -20.07 -17.77
C ALA A 205 -2.59 -20.98 -16.60
N PRO A 206 -1.63 -21.36 -15.73
CA PRO A 206 -1.96 -22.07 -14.50
C PRO A 206 -2.86 -21.20 -13.63
N GLN A 207 -3.95 -21.77 -13.09
CA GLN A 207 -4.78 -21.08 -12.11
C GLN A 207 -4.03 -21.03 -10.78
N LEU A 208 -3.78 -19.81 -10.28
CA LEU A 208 -3.12 -19.62 -9.00
C LEU A 208 -4.13 -19.77 -7.86
N GLU A 209 -4.09 -20.89 -7.17
CA GLU A 209 -4.82 -21.12 -5.91
C GLU A 209 -3.84 -21.16 -4.72
N LEU A 210 -2.96 -20.16 -4.67
CA LEU A 210 -1.90 -20.11 -3.66
C LEU A 210 -2.44 -19.50 -2.37
N LYS A 211 -2.12 -20.12 -1.22
CA LYS A 211 -2.39 -19.57 0.10
C LYS A 211 -1.09 -19.49 0.89
N ALA A 212 -0.77 -18.31 1.40
CA ALA A 212 0.41 -18.14 2.24
C ALA A 212 0.15 -18.76 3.61
N SER A 213 0.98 -19.73 4.01
CA SER A 213 0.88 -20.39 5.32
C SER A 213 1.41 -19.52 6.47
N TYR A 214 2.31 -18.58 6.18
CA TYR A 214 2.96 -17.71 7.17
C TYR A 214 3.25 -16.34 6.57
N GLY A 215 3.40 -15.32 7.42
CA GLY A 215 3.89 -13.99 7.01
C GLY A 215 2.81 -13.03 6.49
N LEU A 216 1.52 -13.34 6.65
CA LEU A 216 0.45 -12.40 6.32
C LEU A 216 0.44 -11.20 7.30
N ALA A 217 0.31 -10.00 6.74
CA ALA A 217 0.30 -8.75 7.48
C ALA A 217 -1.10 -8.47 8.05
N GLU A 218 -1.23 -8.65 9.36
CA GLU A 218 -2.45 -8.34 10.10
C GLU A 218 -2.38 -6.96 10.77
N PRO A 219 -3.50 -6.21 10.86
CA PRO A 219 -3.56 -4.95 11.59
C PRO A 219 -3.19 -5.16 13.07
N VAL A 220 -2.38 -4.26 13.63
CA VAL A 220 -2.11 -4.28 15.08
C VAL A 220 -3.33 -3.71 15.81
N PRO A 221 -3.91 -4.39 16.81
CA PRO A 221 -5.00 -3.82 17.60
C PRO A 221 -4.62 -2.46 18.17
N PHE A 222 -5.51 -1.48 18.01
CA PHE A 222 -5.30 -0.12 18.47
C PHE A 222 -6.43 0.28 19.42
N GLU A 223 -6.05 0.89 20.54
CA GLU A 223 -6.96 1.49 21.50
C GLU A 223 -6.47 2.90 21.81
N LEU A 224 -7.41 3.84 21.98
CA LEU A 224 -7.06 5.18 22.45
C LEU A 224 -6.52 5.10 23.88
N PRO A 225 -5.56 5.96 24.25
CA PRO A 225 -5.11 6.02 25.63
C PRO A 225 -6.27 6.38 26.56
N PRO A 226 -6.20 5.98 27.84
CA PRO A 226 -7.17 6.39 28.83
C PRO A 226 -7.19 7.92 28.95
N LEU A 227 -8.32 8.45 29.43
CA LEU A 227 -8.49 9.87 29.65
C LEU A 227 -7.38 10.40 30.58
N SER A 228 -6.84 11.58 30.26
CA SER A 228 -5.82 12.22 31.09
C SER A 228 -6.32 12.39 32.53
N GLN A 229 -5.43 12.18 33.50
CA GLN A 229 -5.73 12.43 34.93
C GLN A 229 -6.11 13.88 35.21
N GLN A 230 -5.79 14.81 34.30
CA GLN A 230 -6.17 16.22 34.37
C GLN A 230 -7.68 16.45 34.11
N CYS A 231 -8.36 15.49 33.50
CA CYS A 231 -9.78 15.56 33.20
C CYS A 231 -10.62 15.12 34.42
N THR A 232 -10.58 15.90 35.50
CA THR A 232 -11.34 15.62 36.73
C THR A 232 -12.74 16.24 36.70
N ALA A 233 -13.63 15.76 37.58
CA ALA A 233 -14.99 16.30 37.70
C ALA A 233 -15.00 17.78 38.08
N GLU A 234 -14.06 18.23 38.93
CA GLU A 234 -13.92 19.64 39.30
C GLU A 234 -13.55 20.49 38.09
N VAL A 235 -12.61 20.02 37.25
CA VAL A 235 -12.21 20.69 36.01
C VAL A 235 -13.40 20.76 35.04
N TYR A 236 -14.11 19.65 34.81
CA TYR A 236 -15.32 19.65 33.98
C TYR A 236 -16.40 20.61 34.50
N ALA A 237 -16.57 20.73 35.81
CA ALA A 237 -17.55 21.65 36.41
C ALA A 237 -17.23 23.13 36.15
N THR A 238 -15.99 23.47 35.78
CA THR A 238 -15.63 24.84 35.37
C THR A 238 -16.12 25.19 33.96
N PHE A 239 -16.47 24.20 33.12
CA PHE A 239 -17.00 24.42 31.78
C PHE A 239 -18.47 24.82 31.85
N ASP A 240 -18.71 26.13 32.03
CA ASP A 240 -20.04 26.71 32.09
C ASP A 240 -20.57 27.05 30.69
N LEU A 241 -21.37 26.17 30.11
CA LEU A 241 -21.98 26.34 28.79
C LEU A 241 -23.00 27.50 28.72
N THR A 242 -23.44 28.03 29.86
CA THR A 242 -24.38 29.17 29.93
C THR A 242 -23.65 30.50 29.83
N LYS A 243 -22.38 30.54 30.23
CA LYS A 243 -21.44 31.59 29.87
C LYS A 243 -20.92 31.27 28.47
N GLY A 244 -21.78 31.47 27.47
CA GLY A 244 -21.36 31.34 26.07
C GLY A 244 -20.04 32.05 25.82
N ALA A 245 -19.23 31.56 24.87
CA ALA A 245 -17.97 32.20 24.48
C ALA A 245 -18.19 33.70 24.47
N ARG A 246 -17.51 34.43 25.38
CA ARG A 246 -17.73 35.88 25.53
C ARG A 246 -17.72 36.45 24.14
N ASN A 247 -18.87 36.96 23.73
CA ASN A 247 -19.00 37.68 22.48
C ASN A 247 -18.29 38.99 22.78
N ASP A 248 -16.95 38.97 22.73
CA ASP A 248 -16.13 40.15 22.76
C ASP A 248 -16.39 40.87 21.44
N LYS A 249 -17.55 41.54 21.41
CA LYS A 249 -17.83 42.70 20.57
C LYS A 249 -17.03 43.91 21.06
N ALA A 250 -15.96 43.70 21.82
CA ALA A 250 -14.85 44.61 21.80
C ALA A 250 -14.15 44.39 20.46
N LYS A 251 -14.21 45.38 19.57
CA LYS A 251 -13.21 45.50 18.50
C LYS A 251 -11.85 45.17 19.13
N PRO A 252 -11.10 44.19 18.63
CA PRO A 252 -9.71 44.07 19.04
C PRO A 252 -9.12 45.44 18.75
N LYS A 253 -8.55 46.10 19.77
CA LYS A 253 -7.49 47.05 19.45
C LYS A 253 -6.45 46.19 18.74
N GLU A 254 -6.25 46.44 17.45
CA GLU A 254 -5.04 46.02 16.77
C GLU A 254 -3.87 46.66 17.52
N GLU A 255 -3.41 46.02 18.59
CA GLU A 255 -1.99 46.12 18.91
C GLU A 255 -1.30 45.40 17.75
N GLU A 256 -0.59 46.17 16.93
CA GLU A 256 0.38 45.63 15.99
C GLU A 256 1.26 44.63 16.74
N VAL A 257 0.97 43.35 16.57
CA VAL A 257 1.86 42.29 16.99
C VAL A 257 3.10 42.48 16.13
N LYS A 258 4.13 43.11 16.70
CA LYS A 258 5.41 43.26 16.02
C LYS A 258 5.83 41.87 15.56
N PRO A 259 6.12 41.67 14.27
CA PRO A 259 6.54 40.37 13.77
C PRO A 259 7.72 39.89 14.61
N VAL A 260 7.57 38.74 15.25
CA VAL A 260 8.70 38.05 15.85
C VAL A 260 9.62 37.70 14.68
N LYS A 261 10.75 38.41 14.56
CA LYS A 261 11.81 37.99 13.65
C LYS A 261 12.35 36.67 14.17
N GLU A 262 11.92 35.59 13.55
CA GLU A 262 12.62 34.32 13.67
C GLU A 262 14.09 34.55 13.25
N PRO A 263 15.06 34.04 14.01
CA PRO A 263 16.45 34.15 13.60
C PRO A 263 16.64 33.43 12.27
N ASP A 264 17.32 34.10 11.31
CA ASP A 264 17.67 33.52 10.01
C ASP A 264 18.48 32.23 10.23
N LEU A 265 17.79 31.09 10.16
CA LEU A 265 18.43 29.80 9.99
C LEU A 265 18.91 29.75 8.54
N LYS A 266 20.19 30.08 8.35
CA LYS A 266 20.87 29.86 7.08
C LYS A 266 20.63 28.40 6.67
N PRO A 267 20.20 28.13 5.42
CA PRO A 267 19.95 26.78 4.97
C PRO A 267 21.25 25.98 5.04
N GLN A 268 21.32 25.06 5.99
CA GLN A 268 22.29 23.98 5.97
C GLN A 268 21.76 22.97 4.95
N GLN A 269 22.60 22.60 3.98
CA GLN A 269 22.25 21.89 2.75
C GLN A 269 21.61 20.49 2.90
N ASP A 270 21.23 20.03 4.09
CA ASP A 270 20.96 18.61 4.36
C ASP A 270 19.56 18.23 4.86
N THR A 271 18.58 19.13 4.92
CA THR A 271 17.19 18.73 5.20
C THR A 271 16.30 18.97 4.00
N GLY A 272 16.31 18.00 3.10
CA GLY A 272 15.48 17.96 1.91
C GLY A 272 13.99 17.82 2.25
N CYS A 273 13.25 18.89 2.01
CA CYS A 273 11.82 18.84 1.70
C CYS A 273 11.51 19.97 0.70
N ILE A 274 11.54 19.63 -0.59
CA ILE A 274 10.99 20.49 -1.64
C ILE A 274 9.52 20.05 -1.78
N LEU A 275 8.61 20.87 -1.29
CA LEU A 275 7.18 20.73 -1.55
C LEU A 275 6.92 21.22 -2.99
N SER A 276 6.39 20.34 -3.85
CA SER A 276 5.81 20.65 -5.16
C SER A 276 4.34 20.28 -5.15
#